data_AF-A0A7S2THD1-F1
#
_entry.id   AF-A0A7S2THD1-F1
#
_cell.length_a   1.000
_cell.length_b   1.000
_cell.length_c   1.000
_cell.angle_alpha   90.00
_cell.angle_beta   90.00
_cell.angle_gamma   90.00
#
_symmetry.space_group_name_H-M   'P 1'
#
loop_
_entity.id
_entity.type
_entity.pdbx_description
1 polymer ?
#
loop_
_entity_poly.entity_id
_entity_poly.type
_entity_poly.pdbx_seq_one_letter_code
_entity_poly.pdbx_strand_id
1 'polypeptide(L)'
;AGQLRCRPASVKNMFSRTLVARAPRRFVAKWQVRPEATQAIRLKSTQVHETIPRAASEGKMKFSTTTQATEVETTSTLDAGLVGSRYKLTAEVIMSKVFWAGFGWQGSSVIAENMGYSAEGAKFALTTGAGEALAVFAGHSAFYLILKGGKPSAELSTALWLGTGTFFSGTAWQPVVNALVALSNNNFPITAAGTMVACGSMFYAGLRVGRALWGETMGAAIAARNYENLCSDAGLSVAIGGATAMFVACDPSMVANYFAVPFGVLDTDSTLVAMCRAGAATGTGYGLVQAWQNFFPKGRNWMDMYL
;
A
#
# COMPACT_ATOMS: atom_id res chain seq x y z
N ALA A 1 21.91 39.18 33.37
CA ALA A 1 20.46 39.02 33.51
C ALA A 1 19.78 39.61 32.27
N GLY A 2 19.25 38.78 31.38
CA GLY A 2 18.65 39.19 30.12
C GLY A 2 17.98 38.00 29.44
N GLN A 3 16.74 37.68 29.85
CA GLN A 3 15.92 36.64 29.25
C GLN A 3 15.17 37.21 28.04
N LEU A 4 15.60 36.81 26.84
CA LEU A 4 14.81 36.93 25.61
C LEU A 4 13.67 35.90 25.67
N ARG A 5 12.44 36.38 25.88
CA ARG A 5 11.22 35.57 25.76
C ARG A 5 10.80 35.54 24.29
N CYS A 6 11.03 34.40 23.62
CA CYS A 6 10.29 34.08 22.40
C CYS A 6 8.85 33.73 22.75
N ARG A 7 7.88 34.43 22.17
CA ARG A 7 6.45 34.09 22.25
C ARG A 7 6.13 33.00 21.20
N PRO A 8 5.31 31.99 21.52
CA PRO A 8 4.80 31.06 20.52
C PRO A 8 3.69 31.73 19.69
N ALA A 9 3.77 31.59 18.37
CA ALA A 9 2.70 31.97 17.47
C ALA A 9 1.55 30.97 17.61
N SER A 10 0.43 31.45 18.15
CA SER A 10 -0.82 30.70 18.26
C SER A 10 -1.48 30.59 16.88
N VAL A 11 -1.48 29.39 16.30
CA VAL A 11 -2.26 29.04 15.10
C VAL A 11 -3.72 28.87 15.50
N LYS A 12 -4.45 29.99 15.63
CA LYS A 12 -5.89 29.97 15.93
C LYS A 12 -6.80 30.72 14.97
N ASN A 13 -6.27 31.40 13.94
CA ASN A 13 -7.10 32.20 13.03
C ASN A 13 -6.72 31.96 11.57
N MET A 14 -7.22 30.88 10.94
CA MET A 14 -7.16 30.78 9.48
C MET A 14 -8.30 29.93 8.88
N PHE A 15 -9.55 30.20 9.28
CA PHE A 15 -10.73 29.72 8.54
C PHE A 15 -11.61 30.90 8.15
N SER A 16 -11.38 31.44 6.95
CA SER A 16 -12.43 31.94 6.06
C SER A 16 -11.79 32.46 4.77
N ARG A 17 -11.88 31.67 3.68
CA ARG A 17 -11.93 32.15 2.29
C ARG A 17 -12.15 30.97 1.34
N THR A 18 -13.40 30.79 0.96
CA THR A 18 -13.87 29.91 -0.11
C THR A 18 -13.37 30.42 -1.45
N LEU A 19 -12.67 29.60 -2.23
CA LEU A 19 -12.31 29.89 -3.62
C LEU A 19 -12.72 28.72 -4.52
N VAL A 20 -13.63 29.03 -5.44
CA VAL A 20 -14.21 28.12 -6.45
C VAL A 20 -13.16 27.81 -7.52
N ALA A 21 -12.85 26.52 -7.73
CA ALA A 21 -11.90 26.07 -8.74
C ALA A 21 -12.56 25.81 -10.10
N ARG A 22 -11.93 26.29 -11.18
CA ARG A 22 -12.23 25.94 -12.58
C ARG A 22 -11.35 24.75 -13.01
N ALA A 23 -11.95 23.77 -13.69
CA ALA A 23 -11.27 22.58 -14.22
C ALA A 23 -10.62 22.82 -15.60
N PRO A 24 -9.44 22.21 -15.89
CA PRO A 24 -8.97 22.06 -17.26
C PRO A 24 -8.92 20.60 -17.75
N ARG A 25 -9.61 20.42 -18.88
CA ARG A 25 -9.43 19.58 -20.09
C ARG A 25 -8.56 18.31 -20.05
N ARG A 26 -9.19 17.22 -20.51
CA ARG A 26 -8.66 15.88 -20.79
C ARG A 26 -7.67 15.88 -21.95
N PHE A 27 -6.50 15.26 -21.73
CA PHE A 27 -5.61 14.76 -22.79
C PHE A 27 -5.89 13.26 -23.00
N VAL A 28 -6.20 12.85 -24.23
CA VAL A 28 -6.35 11.44 -24.61
C VAL A 28 -5.18 11.09 -25.53
N ALA A 29 -4.23 10.31 -25.03
CA ALA A 29 -3.17 9.72 -25.84
C ALA A 29 -3.54 8.28 -26.22
N LYS A 30 -3.71 8.03 -27.52
CA LYS A 30 -3.89 6.69 -28.10
C LYS A 30 -2.56 5.94 -28.03
N TRP A 31 -2.50 4.84 -27.28
CA TRP A 31 -1.39 3.89 -27.29
C TRP A 31 -1.72 2.72 -28.24
N GLN A 32 -0.88 2.55 -29.26
CA GLN A 32 -0.89 1.39 -30.15
C GLN A 32 -0.08 0.25 -29.51
N VAL A 33 -0.73 -0.91 -29.36
CA VAL A 33 -0.12 -2.16 -28.89
C VAL A 33 0.62 -2.82 -30.07
N ARG A 34 1.91 -3.13 -29.91
CA ARG A 34 2.63 -4.08 -30.78
C ARG A 34 2.60 -5.46 -30.14
N PRO A 35 2.39 -6.55 -30.91
CA PRO A 35 2.54 -7.92 -30.42
C PRO A 35 4.00 -8.40 -30.55
N GLU A 36 4.29 -9.53 -29.88
CA GLU A 36 5.52 -10.35 -29.87
C GLU A 36 6.40 -10.18 -28.62
N ALA A 37 6.90 -11.22 -27.93
CA ALA A 37 7.00 -12.64 -28.24
C ALA A 37 6.84 -13.49 -26.96
N THR A 38 6.03 -14.54 -27.03
CA THR A 38 5.79 -15.51 -25.95
C THR A 38 6.91 -16.56 -25.95
N GLN A 39 7.82 -16.53 -24.97
CA GLN A 39 8.68 -17.69 -24.70
C GLN A 39 7.90 -18.73 -23.89
N ALA A 40 7.78 -19.91 -24.48
CA ALA A 40 7.01 -21.03 -23.97
C ALA A 40 7.60 -21.61 -22.69
N ILE A 41 6.86 -21.52 -21.59
CA ILE A 41 7.06 -22.38 -20.42
C ILE A 41 6.48 -23.75 -20.76
N ARG A 42 7.37 -24.73 -20.86
CA ARG A 42 7.09 -26.14 -21.17
C ARG A 42 6.36 -26.80 -20.00
N LEU A 43 5.05 -26.62 -19.91
CA LEU A 43 4.19 -27.47 -19.07
C LEU A 43 4.14 -28.86 -19.70
N LYS A 44 4.63 -29.87 -18.96
CA LYS A 44 4.38 -31.28 -19.29
C LYS A 44 2.89 -31.55 -19.09
N SER A 45 2.12 -31.34 -20.15
CA SER A 45 0.76 -31.83 -20.30
C SER A 45 0.82 -33.36 -20.34
N THR A 46 0.36 -34.01 -19.28
CA THR A 46 0.01 -35.44 -19.31
C THR A 46 -1.15 -35.60 -20.30
N GLN A 47 -0.85 -36.08 -21.51
CA GLN A 47 -1.88 -36.40 -22.49
C GLN A 47 -2.65 -37.64 -22.02
N VAL A 48 -3.88 -37.42 -21.57
CA VAL A 48 -4.88 -38.48 -21.50
C VAL A 48 -5.35 -38.71 -22.94
N HIS A 49 -4.96 -39.85 -23.50
CA HIS A 49 -5.41 -40.30 -24.81
C HIS A 49 -6.87 -40.74 -24.70
N GLU A 50 -7.79 -39.83 -25.00
CA GLU A 50 -9.19 -40.17 -25.22
C GLU A 50 -9.37 -40.57 -26.69
N THR A 51 -9.69 -41.84 -26.92
CA THR A 51 -9.93 -42.39 -28.25
C THR A 51 -11.41 -42.22 -28.56
N ILE A 52 -11.77 -41.23 -29.39
CA ILE A 52 -13.17 -41.00 -29.80
C ILE A 52 -13.40 -41.69 -31.16
N PRO A 53 -14.31 -42.69 -31.25
CA PRO A 53 -14.72 -43.24 -32.54
C PRO A 53 -15.62 -42.25 -33.29
N ARG A 54 -15.30 -42.03 -34.57
CA ARG A 54 -15.98 -41.10 -35.48
C ARG A 54 -17.14 -41.82 -36.16
N ALA A 55 -18.37 -41.59 -35.69
CA ALA A 55 -19.58 -41.98 -36.41
C ALA A 55 -20.28 -40.71 -36.94
N ALA A 56 -20.56 -40.71 -38.24
CA ALA A 56 -21.29 -39.66 -38.94
C ALA A 56 -22.79 -39.78 -38.66
N SER A 57 -23.43 -38.71 -38.20
CA SER A 57 -24.84 -38.46 -38.46
C SER A 57 -25.15 -36.96 -38.34
N GLU A 58 -25.85 -36.45 -39.35
CA GLU A 58 -26.38 -35.09 -39.42
C GLU A 58 -27.62 -34.98 -38.52
N GLY A 59 -27.62 -34.05 -37.57
CA GLY A 59 -28.77 -33.84 -36.69
C GLY A 59 -28.65 -32.63 -35.78
N LYS A 60 -29.47 -31.59 -36.07
CA LYS A 60 -29.86 -30.43 -35.26
C LYS A 60 -29.18 -30.28 -33.88
N MET A 61 -28.18 -29.38 -33.82
CA MET A 61 -27.59 -28.93 -32.55
C MET A 61 -28.59 -28.15 -31.70
N LYS A 62 -29.12 -28.77 -30.65
CA LYS A 62 -29.60 -28.07 -29.44
C LYS A 62 -28.39 -27.87 -28.53
N PHE A 63 -27.92 -26.63 -28.43
CA PHE A 63 -26.84 -26.25 -27.52
C PHE A 63 -27.40 -26.19 -26.09
N SER A 64 -27.34 -27.30 -25.36
CA SER A 64 -27.54 -27.36 -23.92
C SER A 64 -26.19 -27.55 -23.27
N THR A 65 -25.50 -26.44 -22.98
CA THR A 65 -24.28 -26.46 -22.17
C THR A 65 -24.66 -26.65 -20.72
N THR A 66 -24.86 -27.91 -20.33
CA THR A 66 -24.88 -28.28 -18.92
C THR A 66 -23.43 -28.31 -18.45
N THR A 67 -22.91 -27.16 -18.04
CA THR A 67 -21.67 -27.07 -17.27
C THR A 67 -21.95 -27.73 -15.92
N GLN A 68 -21.59 -29.00 -15.77
CA GLN A 68 -21.49 -29.63 -14.46
C GLN A 68 -20.32 -28.94 -13.74
N ALA A 69 -20.64 -27.95 -12.91
CA ALA A 69 -19.72 -27.41 -11.94
C ALA A 69 -19.44 -28.55 -10.94
N THR A 70 -18.31 -29.24 -11.13
CA THR A 70 -17.75 -30.09 -10.08
C THR A 70 -17.42 -29.17 -8.92
N GLU A 71 -18.36 -29.06 -7.99
CA GLU A 71 -18.19 -28.39 -6.71
C GLU A 71 -17.19 -29.23 -5.91
N VAL A 72 -15.89 -28.98 -6.16
CA VAL A 72 -14.83 -29.52 -5.32
C VAL A 72 -14.98 -28.80 -3.99
N GLU A 73 -15.74 -29.42 -3.09
CA GLU A 73 -15.91 -29.03 -1.69
C GLU A 73 -14.53 -29.10 -1.03
N THR A 74 -13.76 -28.03 -1.24
CA THR A 74 -12.44 -27.87 -0.66
C THR A 74 -12.71 -27.35 0.74
N THR A 75 -12.97 -28.25 1.70
CA THR A 75 -12.95 -27.92 3.12
C THR A 75 -11.54 -27.44 3.47
N SER A 76 -11.29 -26.15 3.28
CA SER A 76 -10.02 -25.51 3.55
C SER A 76 -9.87 -25.38 5.06
N THR A 77 -9.35 -26.43 5.69
CA THR A 77 -9.00 -26.38 7.10
C THR A 77 -7.88 -25.36 7.28
N LEU A 78 -8.05 -24.47 8.27
CA LEU A 78 -7.00 -23.53 8.66
C LEU A 78 -5.87 -24.33 9.29
N ASP A 79 -4.79 -24.53 8.55
CA ASP A 79 -3.57 -25.13 9.06
C ASP A 79 -2.90 -24.13 10.03
N ALA A 80 -2.75 -24.52 11.30
CA ALA A 80 -2.07 -23.71 12.32
C ALA A 80 -0.64 -23.33 11.89
N GLY A 81 0.05 -24.19 11.13
CA GLY A 81 1.37 -23.90 10.57
C GLY A 81 1.37 -22.78 9.53
N LEU A 82 0.29 -22.65 8.75
CA LEU A 82 0.11 -21.57 7.77
C LEU A 82 -0.09 -20.22 8.47
N VAL A 83 -0.96 -20.17 9.49
CA VAL A 83 -1.21 -18.93 10.25
C VAL A 83 0.08 -18.44 10.91
N GLY A 84 0.85 -19.33 11.53
CA GLY A 84 2.15 -18.98 12.13
C GLY A 84 3.15 -18.43 11.11
N SER A 85 3.22 -19.03 9.92
CA SER A 85 4.10 -18.56 8.83
C SER A 85 3.70 -17.16 8.34
N ARG A 86 2.39 -16.86 8.24
CA ARG A 86 1.90 -15.53 7.88
C ARG A 86 2.21 -14.46 8.93
N TYR A 87 2.12 -14.78 10.23
CA TYR A 87 2.53 -13.82 11.28
C TYR A 87 4.04 -13.53 11.24
N LYS A 88 4.87 -14.53 10.95
CA LYS A 88 6.31 -14.32 10.75
C LYS A 88 6.57 -13.38 9.57
N LEU A 89 5.90 -13.60 8.44
CA LEU A 89 6.00 -12.71 7.28
C LEU A 89 5.43 -11.30 7.57
N THR A 90 4.38 -11.20 8.37
CA THR A 90 3.81 -9.92 8.83
C THR A 90 4.85 -9.10 9.60
N ALA A 91 5.54 -9.72 10.57
CA ALA A 91 6.59 -9.05 11.33
C ALA A 91 7.75 -8.61 10.42
N GLU A 92 8.15 -9.46 9.47
CA GLU A 92 9.17 -9.13 8.48
C GLU A 92 8.79 -7.92 7.62
N VAL A 93 7.55 -7.85 7.12
CA VAL A 93 7.07 -6.72 6.32
C VAL A 93 6.99 -5.43 7.15
N ILE A 94 6.58 -5.50 8.42
CA ILE A 94 6.57 -4.34 9.31
C ILE A 94 7.98 -3.78 9.47
N MET A 95 8.95 -4.62 9.82
CA MET A 95 10.31 -4.21 10.12
C MET A 95 11.10 -3.77 8.88
N SER A 96 10.86 -4.39 7.73
CA SER A 96 11.56 -4.08 6.49
C SER A 96 10.99 -2.87 5.75
N LYS A 97 9.68 -2.60 5.85
CA LYS A 97 9.01 -1.61 4.97
C LYS A 97 8.06 -0.69 5.71
N VAL A 98 7.06 -1.23 6.41
CA VAL A 98 5.92 -0.44 6.88
C VAL A 98 6.31 0.57 7.96
N PHE A 99 7.22 0.20 8.87
CA PHE A 99 7.78 1.13 9.85
C PHE A 99 8.48 2.30 9.14
N TRP A 100 9.30 1.98 8.13
CA TRP A 100 10.07 2.97 7.39
C TRP A 100 9.20 3.91 6.57
N ALA A 101 8.01 3.47 6.14
CA ALA A 101 7.05 4.34 5.47
C ALA A 101 6.64 5.51 6.39
N GLY A 102 6.09 5.23 7.58
CA GLY A 102 5.70 6.27 8.54
C GLY A 102 6.90 7.12 9.00
N PHE A 103 8.04 6.47 9.26
CA PHE A 103 9.28 7.15 9.65
C PHE A 103 9.77 8.14 8.57
N GLY A 104 9.80 7.71 7.31
CA GLY A 104 10.25 8.52 6.17
C GLY A 104 9.30 9.66 5.85
N TRP A 105 8.00 9.40 5.90
CA TRP A 105 6.98 10.43 5.70
C TRP A 105 7.13 11.53 6.76
N GLN A 106 7.24 11.17 8.05
CA GLN A 106 7.40 12.15 9.13
C GLN A 106 8.75 12.89 9.07
N GLY A 107 9.82 12.24 8.63
CA GLY A 107 11.11 12.93 8.46
C GLY A 107 11.05 13.96 7.33
N SER A 108 10.38 13.61 6.24
CA SER A 108 10.24 14.48 5.08
C SER A 108 9.23 15.61 5.28
N SER A 109 8.24 15.47 6.17
CA SER A 109 7.37 16.58 6.56
C SER A 109 8.17 17.68 7.27
N VAL A 110 9.07 17.32 8.18
CA VAL A 110 9.99 18.28 8.84
C VAL A 110 10.90 18.97 7.83
N ILE A 111 11.41 18.24 6.83
CA ILE A 111 12.19 18.85 5.74
C ILE A 111 11.33 19.83 4.94
N ALA A 112 10.11 19.45 4.56
CA ALA A 112 9.19 20.29 3.80
C ALA A 112 8.83 21.58 4.56
N GLU A 113 8.57 21.49 5.87
CA GLU A 113 8.31 22.64 6.73
C GLU A 113 9.51 23.59 6.81
N ASN A 114 10.73 23.05 6.97
CA ASN A 114 11.96 23.84 6.96
C ASN A 114 12.22 24.52 5.59
N MET A 115 11.67 23.98 4.51
CA MET A 115 11.68 24.61 3.19
C MET A 115 10.56 25.66 3.00
N GLY A 116 9.73 25.88 4.02
CA GLY A 116 8.60 26.81 3.99
C GLY A 116 7.41 26.32 3.18
N TYR A 117 7.28 25.00 2.97
CA TYR A 117 6.11 24.45 2.28
C TYR A 117 4.91 24.37 3.23
N SER A 118 3.77 24.87 2.79
CA SER A 118 2.50 24.69 3.51
C SER A 118 2.07 23.22 3.44
N ALA A 119 1.57 22.69 4.56
CA ALA A 119 1.00 21.34 4.65
C ALA A 119 -0.19 21.12 3.69
N GLU A 120 -0.87 22.18 3.27
CA GLU A 120 -1.96 22.10 2.29
C GLU A 120 -1.45 22.11 0.83
N GLY A 121 -0.16 22.34 0.63
CA GLY A 121 0.44 22.52 -0.68
C GLY A 121 0.86 21.21 -1.35
N ALA A 122 0.77 21.19 -2.69
CA ALA A 122 1.25 20.06 -3.49
C ALA A 122 2.74 19.76 -3.29
N LYS A 123 3.56 20.78 -2.98
CA LYS A 123 5.00 20.58 -2.71
C LYS A 123 5.23 19.76 -1.44
N PHE A 124 4.51 20.05 -0.36
CA PHE A 124 4.58 19.28 0.88
C PHE A 124 4.15 17.83 0.65
N ALA A 125 3.03 17.62 -0.04
CA ALA A 125 2.52 16.30 -0.39
C ALA A 125 3.53 15.49 -1.22
N LEU A 126 4.13 16.09 -2.25
CA LEU A 126 5.14 15.43 -3.08
C LEU A 126 6.42 15.12 -2.30
N THR A 127 6.90 16.05 -1.46
CA THR A 127 8.10 15.84 -0.64
C THR A 127 7.90 14.72 0.36
N THR A 128 6.73 14.66 1.00
CA THR A 128 6.41 13.61 1.98
C THR A 128 6.24 12.24 1.33
N GLY A 129 5.54 12.16 0.19
CA GLY A 129 5.46 10.94 -0.61
C GLY A 129 6.83 10.46 -1.10
N ALA A 130 7.72 11.36 -1.54
CA ALA A 130 9.08 11.01 -1.93
C ALA A 130 9.91 10.49 -0.75
N GLY A 131 9.78 11.12 0.43
CA GLY A 131 10.45 10.67 1.65
C GLY A 131 10.00 9.28 2.10
N GLU A 132 8.69 9.01 2.06
CA GLU A 132 8.12 7.69 2.34
C GLU A 132 8.71 6.63 1.40
N ALA A 133 8.68 6.88 0.08
CA ALA A 133 9.18 5.94 -0.92
C ALA A 133 10.69 5.63 -0.75
N LEU A 134 11.50 6.68 -0.51
CA LEU A 134 12.94 6.52 -0.27
C LEU A 134 13.23 5.75 1.02
N ALA A 135 12.48 6.02 2.09
CA ALA A 135 12.67 5.32 3.35
C ALA A 135 12.27 3.85 3.25
N VAL A 136 11.17 3.52 2.54
CA VAL A 136 10.77 2.12 2.28
C VAL A 136 11.83 1.40 1.45
N PHE A 137 12.33 2.04 0.40
CA PHE A 137 13.40 1.49 -0.43
C PHE A 137 14.66 1.21 0.38
N ALA A 138 15.13 2.21 1.14
CA ALA A 138 16.34 2.11 1.96
C ALA A 138 16.17 1.10 3.10
N GLY A 139 15.04 1.14 3.81
CA GLY A 139 14.70 0.24 4.91
C GLY A 139 14.65 -1.22 4.46
N HIS A 140 14.00 -1.51 3.33
CA HIS A 140 13.92 -2.87 2.78
C HIS A 140 15.30 -3.38 2.38
N SER A 141 16.07 -2.54 1.68
CA SER A 141 17.42 -2.87 1.24
C SER A 141 18.35 -3.13 2.43
N ALA A 142 18.30 -2.26 3.45
CA ALA A 142 19.09 -2.40 4.66
C ALA A 142 18.70 -3.65 5.46
N PHE A 143 17.41 -3.95 5.58
CA PHE A 143 16.92 -5.16 6.26
C PHE A 143 17.49 -6.42 5.62
N TYR A 144 17.43 -6.56 4.30
CA TYR A 144 17.95 -7.75 3.63
C TYR A 144 19.47 -7.83 3.61
N LEU A 145 20.15 -6.68 3.50
CA LEU A 145 21.61 -6.63 3.57
C LEU A 145 22.13 -7.02 4.96
N ILE A 146 21.58 -6.41 6.01
CA ILE A 146 22.12 -6.47 7.37
C ILE A 146 21.56 -7.67 8.14
N LEU A 147 20.25 -7.89 8.11
CA LEU A 147 19.59 -8.87 8.97
C LEU A 147 19.42 -10.24 8.31
N LYS A 148 19.22 -10.28 6.98
CA LYS A 148 19.08 -11.56 6.25
C LYS A 148 20.38 -12.03 5.60
N GLY A 149 21.41 -11.19 5.50
CA GLY A 149 22.65 -11.50 4.77
C GLY A 149 22.41 -11.80 3.29
N GLY A 150 21.29 -11.33 2.73
CA GLY A 150 20.91 -11.55 1.34
C GLY A 150 21.58 -10.56 0.39
N LYS A 151 21.47 -10.80 -0.92
CA LYS A 151 21.91 -9.86 -1.94
C LYS A 151 20.83 -8.80 -2.16
N PRO A 152 21.07 -7.51 -1.87
CA PRO A 152 20.06 -6.46 -2.07
C PRO A 152 19.56 -6.37 -3.51
N SER A 153 20.39 -6.78 -4.48
CA SER A 153 20.01 -6.83 -5.89
C SER A 153 18.84 -7.77 -6.19
N ALA A 154 18.66 -8.85 -5.41
CA ALA A 154 17.52 -9.75 -5.57
C ALA A 154 16.20 -9.08 -5.13
N GLU A 155 16.30 -8.13 -4.21
CA GLU A 155 15.17 -7.42 -3.62
C GLU A 155 14.93 -6.04 -4.21
N LEU A 156 15.83 -5.57 -5.08
CA LEU A 156 15.79 -4.24 -5.68
C LEU A 156 14.48 -4.00 -6.44
N SER A 157 14.06 -4.98 -7.26
CA SER A 157 12.79 -4.92 -7.99
C SER A 157 11.63 -4.71 -7.02
N THR A 158 11.61 -5.48 -5.92
CA THR A 158 10.60 -5.39 -4.86
C THR A 158 10.59 -4.04 -4.18
N ALA A 159 11.77 -3.51 -3.84
CA ALA A 159 11.92 -2.18 -3.27
C ALA A 159 11.36 -1.09 -4.19
N LEU A 160 11.63 -1.17 -5.50
CA LEU A 160 11.21 -0.15 -6.48
C LEU A 160 9.69 -0.10 -6.67
N TRP A 161 9.03 -1.24 -6.89
CA TRP A 161 7.58 -1.22 -7.13
C TRP A 161 6.79 -0.92 -5.85
N LEU A 162 7.28 -1.35 -4.67
CA LEU A 162 6.70 -0.93 -3.38
C LEU A 162 6.96 0.55 -3.06
N GLY A 163 8.14 1.06 -3.41
CA GLY A 163 8.44 2.49 -3.34
C GLY A 163 7.48 3.32 -4.19
N THR A 164 7.03 2.80 -5.33
CA THR A 164 6.04 3.47 -6.18
C THR A 164 4.66 3.48 -5.52
N GLY A 165 4.23 2.36 -4.93
CA GLY A 165 2.98 2.31 -4.15
C GLY A 165 2.96 3.32 -3.00
N THR A 166 4.02 3.31 -2.20
CA THR A 166 4.16 4.22 -1.05
C THR A 166 4.33 5.68 -1.46
N PHE A 167 4.99 5.98 -2.59
CA PHE A 167 4.99 7.33 -3.15
C PHE A 167 3.57 7.86 -3.40
N PHE A 168 2.71 7.06 -4.05
CA PHE A 168 1.34 7.48 -4.37
C PHE A 168 0.49 7.63 -3.10
N SER A 169 0.59 6.68 -2.17
CA SER A 169 -0.11 6.71 -0.89
C SER A 169 0.33 7.90 -0.03
N GLY A 170 1.63 8.06 0.18
CA GLY A 170 2.21 9.14 0.98
C GLY A 170 1.93 10.53 0.41
N THR A 171 1.96 10.67 -0.92
CA THR A 171 1.56 11.92 -1.60
C THR A 171 0.08 12.23 -1.38
N ALA A 172 -0.79 11.21 -1.38
CA ALA A 172 -2.22 11.40 -1.19
C ALA A 172 -2.60 11.69 0.27
N TRP A 173 -1.79 11.26 1.24
CA TRP A 173 -2.14 11.24 2.65
C TRP A 173 -2.56 12.61 3.21
N GLN A 174 -1.71 13.64 3.09
CA GLN A 174 -2.02 14.94 3.68
C GLN A 174 -3.26 15.60 3.04
N PRO A 175 -3.42 15.65 1.70
CA PRO A 175 -4.65 16.15 1.09
C PRO A 175 -5.91 15.40 1.53
N VAL A 176 -5.83 14.06 1.65
CA VAL A 176 -6.95 13.22 2.08
C VAL A 176 -7.34 13.51 3.52
N VAL A 177 -6.36 13.53 4.43
CA VAL A 177 -6.59 13.83 5.85
C VAL A 177 -7.19 15.23 6.03
N ASN A 178 -6.64 16.24 5.36
CA ASN A 178 -7.18 17.61 5.42
C ASN A 178 -8.65 17.66 4.98
N ALA A 179 -8.99 17.00 3.87
CA ALA A 179 -10.36 16.94 3.38
C ALA A 179 -11.29 16.22 4.37
N LEU A 180 -10.85 15.09 4.93
CA LEU A 180 -11.66 14.29 5.86
C LEU A 180 -11.83 14.95 7.22
N VAL A 181 -10.82 15.65 7.73
CA VAL A 181 -10.92 16.46 8.96
C VAL A 181 -11.96 17.56 8.77
N ALA A 182 -11.93 18.26 7.63
CA ALA A 182 -12.90 19.29 7.30
C ALA A 182 -14.34 18.75 7.18
N LEU A 183 -14.52 17.54 6.61
CA LEU A 183 -15.83 16.91 6.45
C LEU A 183 -16.37 16.27 7.73
N SER A 184 -15.51 15.74 8.58
CA SER A 184 -15.89 14.97 9.77
C SER A 184 -15.90 15.78 11.06
N ASN A 185 -15.61 17.08 10.97
CA ASN A 185 -15.41 17.94 12.14
C ASN A 185 -14.34 17.37 13.08
N ASN A 186 -13.19 17.01 12.50
CA ASN A 186 -12.03 16.47 13.21
C ASN A 186 -12.28 15.16 13.98
N ASN A 187 -13.19 14.31 13.51
CA ASN A 187 -13.48 13.02 14.14
C ASN A 187 -12.49 11.95 13.69
N PHE A 188 -11.75 11.36 14.65
CA PHE A 188 -10.70 10.38 14.36
C PHE A 188 -11.22 9.12 13.64
N PRO A 189 -12.25 8.39 14.12
CA PRO A 189 -12.71 7.18 13.43
C PRO A 189 -13.11 7.41 11.97
N ILE A 190 -13.84 8.50 11.68
CA ILE A 190 -14.27 8.82 10.31
C ILE A 190 -13.06 9.18 9.43
N THR A 191 -12.13 9.99 9.96
CA THR A 191 -10.93 10.40 9.24
C THR A 191 -10.01 9.20 8.98
N ALA A 192 -9.76 8.36 9.98
CA ALA A 192 -8.95 7.15 9.85
C ALA A 192 -9.56 6.17 8.83
N ALA A 193 -10.87 5.92 8.88
CA ALA A 193 -11.55 5.03 7.93
C ALA A 193 -11.55 5.59 6.49
N GLY A 194 -11.75 6.90 6.32
CA GLY A 194 -11.66 7.53 5.00
C GLY A 194 -10.23 7.47 4.44
N THR A 195 -9.22 7.74 5.28
CA THR A 195 -7.81 7.65 4.93
C THR A 195 -7.42 6.23 4.54
N MET A 196 -7.91 5.22 5.29
CA MET A 196 -7.72 3.80 4.96
C MET A 196 -8.10 3.49 3.50
N VAL A 197 -9.31 3.91 3.11
CA VAL A 197 -9.87 3.62 1.78
C VAL A 197 -9.12 4.39 0.70
N ALA A 198 -8.95 5.70 0.90
CA ALA A 198 -8.35 6.57 -0.10
C ALA A 198 -6.86 6.25 -0.33
N CYS A 199 -6.06 6.19 0.74
CA CYS A 199 -4.63 5.93 0.64
C CYS A 199 -4.33 4.47 0.29
N GLY A 200 -5.12 3.50 0.77
CA GLY A 200 -5.04 2.11 0.31
C GLY A 200 -5.31 1.98 -1.21
N SER A 201 -6.29 2.72 -1.72
CA SER A 201 -6.58 2.76 -3.17
C SER A 201 -5.45 3.42 -3.98
N MET A 202 -4.87 4.49 -3.45
CA MET A 202 -3.72 5.17 -4.09
C MET A 202 -2.46 4.30 -4.06
N PHE A 203 -2.23 3.56 -2.97
CA PHE A 203 -1.18 2.55 -2.89
C PHE A 203 -1.36 1.49 -3.96
N TYR A 204 -2.56 0.90 -4.08
CA TYR A 204 -2.90 -0.08 -5.12
C TYR A 204 -2.60 0.46 -6.52
N ALA A 205 -3.08 1.66 -6.84
CA ALA A 205 -2.81 2.31 -8.12
C ALA A 205 -1.30 2.48 -8.37
N GLY A 206 -0.54 2.92 -7.35
CA GLY A 206 0.90 3.04 -7.39
C GLY A 206 1.61 1.69 -7.61
N LEU A 207 1.12 0.59 -7.03
CA LEU A 207 1.64 -0.75 -7.31
C LEU A 207 1.46 -1.12 -8.79
N ARG A 208 0.27 -0.84 -9.36
CA ARG A 208 0.00 -1.14 -10.78
C ARG A 208 0.89 -0.33 -11.70
N VAL A 209 1.08 0.96 -11.39
CA VAL A 209 2.02 1.84 -12.09
C VAL A 209 3.45 1.31 -11.96
N GLY A 210 3.88 0.95 -10.75
CA GLY A 210 5.22 0.39 -10.51
C GLY A 210 5.47 -0.89 -11.29
N ARG A 211 4.53 -1.84 -11.29
CA ARG A 211 4.65 -3.07 -12.09
C ARG A 211 4.74 -2.77 -13.59
N ALA A 212 4.06 -1.72 -14.06
CA ALA A 212 4.12 -1.31 -15.45
C ALA A 212 5.42 -0.64 -15.84
N LEU A 213 5.84 0.34 -15.06
CA LEU A 213 7.10 1.03 -15.28
C LEU A 213 8.25 0.05 -15.14
N TRP A 214 8.42 -0.60 -13.99
CA TRP A 214 9.63 -1.36 -13.71
C TRP A 214 9.67 -2.73 -14.41
N GLY A 215 8.53 -3.37 -14.62
CA GLY A 215 8.47 -4.70 -15.23
C GLY A 215 8.74 -4.66 -16.73
N GLU A 216 8.06 -3.76 -17.44
CA GLU A 216 8.19 -3.66 -18.90
C GLU A 216 9.42 -2.85 -19.32
N THR A 217 9.77 -1.76 -18.62
CA THR A 217 10.85 -0.86 -19.08
C THR A 217 12.23 -1.26 -18.59
N MET A 218 12.34 -1.88 -17.40
CA MET A 218 13.64 -2.24 -16.81
C MET A 218 13.94 -3.74 -16.82
N GLY A 219 13.03 -4.57 -17.35
CA GLY A 219 13.17 -6.02 -17.34
C GLY A 219 13.30 -6.60 -15.93
N ALA A 220 12.81 -5.88 -14.92
CA ALA A 220 12.83 -6.33 -13.55
C ALA A 220 11.97 -7.60 -13.44
N ALA A 221 12.44 -8.60 -12.69
CA ALA A 221 11.71 -9.85 -12.45
C ALA A 221 10.48 -9.58 -11.55
N ILE A 222 9.44 -9.00 -12.14
CA ILE A 222 8.18 -8.65 -11.50
C ILE A 222 7.14 -9.70 -11.92
N ALA A 223 6.37 -10.18 -10.94
CA ALA A 223 5.29 -11.14 -11.20
C ALA A 223 4.38 -10.66 -12.34
N ALA A 224 4.02 -11.59 -13.22
CA ALA A 224 3.20 -11.31 -14.40
C ALA A 224 1.84 -10.70 -14.00
N ARG A 225 1.29 -9.85 -14.89
CA ARG A 225 -0.05 -9.28 -14.71
C ARG A 225 -1.11 -10.34 -14.96
N ASN A 226 -1.47 -11.08 -13.92
CA ASN A 226 -2.58 -12.02 -13.92
C ASN A 226 -3.60 -11.65 -12.83
N TYR A 227 -4.74 -12.35 -12.84
CA TYR A 227 -5.83 -12.09 -11.89
C TYR A 227 -5.42 -12.35 -10.44
N GLU A 228 -4.62 -13.40 -10.21
CA GLU A 228 -4.10 -13.73 -8.87
C GLU A 228 -3.25 -12.59 -8.29
N ASN A 229 -2.31 -12.08 -9.08
CA ASN A 229 -1.47 -10.95 -8.68
C ASN A 229 -2.31 -9.68 -8.41
N LEU A 230 -3.36 -9.44 -9.21
CA LEU A 230 -4.27 -8.32 -9.00
C LEU A 230 -5.02 -8.45 -7.67
N CYS A 231 -5.53 -9.63 -7.35
CA CYS A 231 -6.18 -9.91 -6.07
C CYS A 231 -5.22 -9.78 -4.89
N SER A 232 -3.98 -10.22 -5.04
CA SER A 232 -2.96 -10.09 -3.99
C SER A 232 -2.50 -8.64 -3.79
N ASP A 233 -2.31 -7.87 -4.87
CA ASP A 233 -2.03 -6.44 -4.79
C ASP A 233 -3.17 -5.71 -4.05
N ALA A 234 -4.42 -6.05 -4.34
CA ALA A 234 -5.58 -5.50 -3.63
C ALA A 234 -5.60 -5.91 -2.14
N GLY A 235 -5.31 -7.18 -1.83
CA GLY A 235 -5.21 -7.67 -0.45
C GLY A 235 -4.14 -6.94 0.36
N LEU A 236 -2.94 -6.76 -0.21
CA LEU A 236 -1.86 -5.97 0.38
C LEU A 236 -2.27 -4.51 0.58
N SER A 237 -2.97 -3.93 -0.40
CA SER A 237 -3.42 -2.52 -0.34
C SER A 237 -4.42 -2.27 0.78
N VAL A 238 -5.26 -3.26 1.13
CA VAL A 238 -6.14 -3.20 2.30
C VAL A 238 -5.33 -3.13 3.60
N ALA A 239 -4.28 -3.94 3.73
CA ALA A 239 -3.39 -3.90 4.90
C ALA A 239 -2.63 -2.56 5.00
N ILE A 240 -2.15 -2.01 3.87
CA ILE A 240 -1.55 -0.68 3.82
C ILE A 240 -2.55 0.42 4.15
N GLY A 241 -3.81 0.29 3.73
CA GLY A 241 -4.89 1.15 4.19
C GLY A 241 -4.93 1.21 5.72
N GLY A 242 -4.87 0.06 6.40
CA GLY A 242 -4.77 -0.01 7.87
C GLY A 242 -3.59 0.76 8.44
N ALA A 243 -2.41 0.67 7.80
CA ALA A 243 -1.23 1.45 8.17
C ALA A 243 -1.50 2.96 8.12
N THR A 244 -2.06 3.43 6.99
CA THR A 244 -2.36 4.85 6.78
C THR A 244 -3.45 5.39 7.69
N ALA A 245 -4.41 4.53 8.07
CA ALA A 245 -5.47 4.84 9.03
C ALA A 245 -4.90 5.08 10.42
N MET A 246 -4.01 4.19 10.88
CA MET A 246 -3.36 4.36 12.18
C MET A 246 -2.37 5.52 12.17
N PHE A 247 -1.82 5.89 11.01
CA PHE A 247 -0.97 7.08 10.92
C PHE A 247 -1.72 8.38 11.27
N VAL A 248 -3.04 8.43 11.04
CA VAL A 248 -3.90 9.53 11.51
C VAL A 248 -3.82 9.70 13.03
N ALA A 249 -3.54 8.64 13.78
CA ALA A 249 -3.43 8.70 15.24
C ALA A 249 -2.25 9.55 15.73
N CYS A 250 -1.30 9.87 14.85
CA CYS A 250 -0.20 10.77 15.16
C CYS A 250 -0.65 12.22 15.38
N ASP A 251 -1.88 12.60 14.99
CA ASP A 251 -2.46 13.89 15.34
C ASP A 251 -3.23 13.80 16.68
N PRO A 252 -2.66 14.27 17.81
CA PRO A 252 -3.32 14.20 19.11
C PRO A 252 -4.51 15.15 19.22
N SER A 253 -4.69 16.08 18.27
CA SER A 253 -5.79 17.05 18.30
C SER A 253 -7.13 16.48 17.83
N MET A 254 -7.11 15.31 17.19
CA MET A 254 -8.34 14.69 16.68
C MET A 254 -9.28 14.23 17.78
N VAL A 255 -10.56 14.52 17.61
CA VAL A 255 -11.62 14.12 18.54
C VAL A 255 -11.76 12.60 18.52
N ALA A 256 -11.84 11.99 19.70
CA ALA A 256 -11.93 10.53 19.89
C ALA A 256 -10.72 9.76 19.33
N ASN A 257 -9.54 10.38 19.28
CA ASN A 257 -8.30 9.67 19.00
C ASN A 257 -7.81 8.90 20.25
N TYR A 258 -8.33 7.69 20.43
CA TYR A 258 -7.92 6.79 21.53
C TYR A 258 -6.47 6.31 21.39
N PHE A 259 -5.87 6.50 20.22
CA PHE A 259 -4.51 6.08 19.89
C PHE A 259 -3.49 7.24 20.02
N ALA A 260 -3.93 8.43 20.42
CA ALA A 260 -3.05 9.59 20.64
C ALA A 260 -2.01 9.34 21.75
N VAL A 261 -2.35 8.55 22.77
CA VAL A 261 -1.41 8.25 23.87
C VAL A 261 -0.20 7.44 23.38
N PRO A 262 -0.37 6.29 22.69
CA PRO A 262 0.79 5.53 22.20
C PRO A 262 1.48 6.13 20.97
N PHE A 263 0.76 6.87 20.11
CA PHE A 263 1.26 7.25 18.79
C PHE A 263 1.23 8.75 18.46
N GLY A 264 0.54 9.56 19.27
CA GLY A 264 0.44 11.00 19.05
C GLY A 264 1.82 11.65 19.00
N VAL A 265 2.07 12.47 17.98
CA VAL A 265 3.27 13.30 17.89
C VAL A 265 2.97 14.61 18.62
N LEU A 266 3.74 14.89 19.66
CA LEU A 266 3.57 16.07 20.50
C LEU A 266 4.55 17.16 20.05
N ASP A 267 4.18 18.43 20.25
CA ASP A 267 5.05 19.58 19.94
C ASP A 267 6.39 19.54 20.70
N THR A 268 6.45 18.80 21.82
CA THR A 268 7.66 18.60 22.62
C THR A 268 8.54 17.45 22.15
N ASP A 269 8.07 16.62 21.22
CA ASP A 269 8.86 15.50 20.72
C ASP A 269 10.02 16.02 19.85
N SER A 270 11.18 15.37 19.97
CA SER A 270 12.23 15.58 18.99
C SER A 270 11.82 15.01 17.64
N THR A 271 12.41 15.51 16.55
CA THR A 271 12.16 14.99 15.20
C THR A 271 12.31 13.47 15.12
N LEU A 272 13.35 12.91 15.73
CA LEU A 272 13.57 11.46 15.73
C LEU A 272 12.46 10.71 16.48
N VAL A 273 12.00 11.22 17.63
CA VAL A 273 10.90 10.61 18.39
C VAL A 273 9.61 10.64 17.59
N ALA A 274 9.30 11.78 16.95
CA ALA A 274 8.14 11.93 16.07
C ALA A 274 8.18 10.90 14.92
N MET A 275 9.33 10.75 14.27
CA MET A 275 9.53 9.77 13.19
C MET A 275 9.34 8.33 13.67
N CYS A 276 9.87 7.99 14.85
CA CYS A 276 9.67 6.66 15.44
C CYS A 276 8.20 6.40 15.80
N ARG A 277 7.48 7.39 16.33
CA ARG A 277 6.04 7.26 16.62
C ARG A 277 5.22 7.05 15.34
N ALA A 278 5.51 7.81 14.29
CA ALA A 278 4.89 7.64 12.98
C ALA A 278 5.13 6.23 12.41
N GLY A 279 6.37 5.74 12.43
CA GLY A 279 6.69 4.38 12.01
C GLY A 279 6.03 3.29 12.85
N ALA A 280 5.93 3.49 14.18
CA ALA A 280 5.23 2.57 15.07
C ALA A 280 3.71 2.56 14.81
N ALA A 281 3.11 3.72 14.52
CA ALA A 281 1.71 3.85 14.18
C ALA A 281 1.38 3.10 12.88
N THR A 282 2.14 3.33 11.81
CA THR A 282 1.94 2.61 10.53
C THR A 282 2.13 1.11 10.68
N GLY A 283 3.18 0.69 11.39
CA GLY A 283 3.45 -0.73 11.67
C GLY A 283 2.29 -1.40 12.43
N THR A 284 1.75 -0.72 13.44
CA THR A 284 0.61 -1.21 14.23
C THR A 284 -0.66 -1.31 13.38
N GLY A 285 -0.98 -0.27 12.60
CA GLY A 285 -2.16 -0.26 11.74
C GLY A 285 -2.16 -1.37 10.71
N TYR A 286 -1.01 -1.58 10.04
CA TYR A 286 -0.82 -2.71 9.14
C TYR A 286 -0.95 -4.04 9.88
N GLY A 287 -0.30 -4.19 11.03
CA GLY A 287 -0.32 -5.41 11.83
C GLY A 287 -1.73 -5.83 12.24
N LEU A 288 -2.59 -4.88 12.62
CA LEU A 288 -3.99 -5.14 13.00
C LEU A 288 -4.82 -5.67 11.82
N VAL A 289 -4.76 -5.01 10.67
CA VAL A 289 -5.50 -5.44 9.48
C VAL A 289 -4.94 -6.77 8.94
N GLN A 290 -3.62 -6.91 8.93
CA GLN A 290 -2.97 -8.13 8.48
C GLN A 290 -3.24 -9.31 9.42
N ALA A 291 -3.28 -9.09 10.73
CA ALA A 291 -3.64 -10.12 11.70
C ALA A 291 -5.03 -10.71 11.40
N TRP A 292 -6.00 -9.87 11.02
CA TRP A 292 -7.30 -10.35 10.58
C TRP A 292 -7.22 -11.12 9.26
N GLN A 293 -6.51 -10.60 8.25
CA GLN A 293 -6.31 -11.30 6.97
C GLN A 293 -5.58 -12.65 7.14
N ASN A 294 -4.72 -12.80 8.15
CA ASN A 294 -3.95 -14.03 8.39
C ASN A 294 -4.82 -15.25 8.72
N PHE A 295 -6.10 -15.05 9.06
CA PHE A 295 -7.08 -16.12 9.27
C PHE A 295 -7.88 -16.49 8.01
N PHE A 296 -7.59 -15.88 6.85
CA PHE A 296 -8.26 -16.27 5.61
C PHE A 296 -7.82 -17.66 5.13
N PRO A 297 -8.65 -18.39 4.37
CA PRO A 297 -8.24 -19.64 3.73
C PRO A 297 -6.95 -19.51 2.89
N LYS A 298 -6.23 -20.61 2.69
CA LYS A 298 -5.07 -20.64 1.78
C LYS A 298 -5.48 -20.22 0.37
N GLY A 299 -4.65 -19.42 -0.29
CA GLY A 299 -4.90 -18.83 -1.60
C GLY A 299 -5.79 -17.57 -1.57
N ARG A 300 -6.28 -17.15 -0.39
CA ARG A 300 -7.09 -15.94 -0.23
C ARG A 300 -6.32 -14.80 0.45
N ASN A 301 -5.20 -15.09 1.11
CA ASN A 301 -4.31 -14.07 1.66
C ASN A 301 -3.23 -13.73 0.62
N TRP A 302 -2.92 -12.44 0.46
CA TRP A 302 -1.88 -12.00 -0.46
C TRP A 302 -0.48 -12.52 -0.08
N MET A 303 -0.26 -12.89 1.17
CA MET A 303 1.00 -13.49 1.65
C MET A 303 1.24 -14.90 1.11
N ASP A 304 0.20 -15.62 0.69
CA ASP A 304 0.31 -17.02 0.29
C ASP A 304 1.12 -17.23 -0.99
N MET A 305 1.34 -16.19 -1.79
CA MET A 305 2.24 -16.27 -2.94
C MET A 305 3.73 -16.20 -2.57
N TYR A 306 4.03 -15.90 -1.31
CA TYR A 306 5.38 -15.75 -0.78
C TYR A 306 5.75 -16.82 0.26
N LEU A 307 4.82 -17.74 0.58
CA LEU A 307 4.98 -18.85 1.52
C LEU A 307 4.92 -20.19 0.80
#